data_AF-A0A3R7A2G1-F1
#
_entry.id   AF-A0A3R7A2G1-F1
#
_cell.length_a   1.000
_cell.length_b   1.000
_cell.length_c   1.000
_cell.angle_alpha   90.00
_cell.angle_beta   90.00
_cell.angle_gamma   90.00
#
_symmetry.space_group_name_H-M   'P 1'
#
loop_
_entity.id
_entity.type
_entity.pdbx_description
1 polymer ?
#
loop_
_entity_poly.entity_id
_entity_poly.type
_entity_poly.pdbx_seq_one_letter_code
_entity_poly.pdbx_strand_id
1 'polypeptide(L)'
;MVQTMKALNTSYPDVVDLFVAQDVYGLPYPPELQCEEDAEGVAVPCKQYVLRITNESTLDADRPEVFISGALHGNERVGPQATIELALLLVEYATTFTTSSASSDPDHVRRSKAWLHRYVG
;
A
#
# COMPACT_ATOMS: atom_id res chain seq x y z
N MET A 1 -2.27 2.73 10.86
CA MET A 1 -1.38 2.77 9.68
C MET A 1 -0.71 1.43 9.44
N VAL A 2 0.22 0.99 10.31
CA VAL A 2 0.90 -0.33 10.15
C VAL A 2 -0.10 -1.49 10.05
N GLN A 3 -1.13 -1.51 10.90
CA GLN A 3 -2.18 -2.54 10.83
C GLN A 3 -2.93 -2.53 9.49
N THR A 4 -3.15 -1.36 8.90
CA THR A 4 -3.75 -1.22 7.56
C THR A 4 -2.83 -1.83 6.49
N MET A 5 -1.52 -1.58 6.57
CA MET A 5 -0.54 -2.18 5.65
C MET A 5 -0.51 -3.71 5.79
N LYS A 6 -0.48 -4.24 7.02
CA LYS A 6 -0.52 -5.67 7.31
C LYS A 6 -1.81 -6.31 6.77
N ALA A 7 -2.95 -5.65 6.94
CA ALA A 7 -4.24 -6.10 6.43
C ALA A 7 -4.27 -6.14 4.89
N LEU A 8 -3.71 -5.11 4.22
CA LEU A 8 -3.58 -5.08 2.76
C LEU A 8 -2.75 -6.25 2.24
N ASN A 9 -1.56 -6.47 2.82
CA ASN A 9 -0.69 -7.58 2.46
C ASN A 9 -1.37 -8.95 2.63
N THR A 10 -2.13 -9.11 3.71
CA THR A 10 -2.86 -10.35 4.00
C THR A 10 -4.04 -10.56 3.05
N SER A 11 -4.73 -9.49 2.66
CA SER A 11 -5.96 -9.57 1.85
C SER A 11 -5.70 -9.66 0.35
N TYR A 12 -4.54 -9.17 -0.11
CA TYR A 12 -4.19 -9.08 -1.53
C TYR A 12 -2.76 -9.57 -1.81
N PRO A 13 -2.40 -10.81 -1.41
CA PRO A 13 -1.01 -11.30 -1.46
C PRO A 13 -0.45 -11.43 -2.88
N ASP A 14 -1.30 -11.49 -3.91
CA ASP A 14 -0.85 -11.59 -5.31
C ASP A 14 -0.35 -10.25 -5.88
N VAL A 15 -0.68 -9.13 -5.23
CA VAL A 15 -0.37 -7.78 -5.71
C VAL A 15 0.27 -6.87 -4.68
N VAL A 16 0.23 -7.22 -3.40
CA VAL A 16 0.86 -6.48 -2.30
C VAL A 16 1.92 -7.34 -1.66
N ASP A 17 3.11 -6.78 -1.53
CA ASP A 17 4.17 -7.27 -0.65
C ASP A 17 4.48 -6.18 0.40
N LEU A 18 4.65 -6.58 1.66
CA LEU A 18 4.97 -5.70 2.77
C LEU A 18 6.27 -6.15 3.41
N PHE A 19 7.26 -5.27 3.38
CA PHE A 19 8.56 -5.53 3.98
C PHE A 19 9.08 -4.36 4.80
N VAL A 20 10.11 -4.62 5.59
CA VAL A 20 10.82 -3.64 6.39
C VAL A 20 12.08 -3.23 5.63
N ALA A 21 12.24 -1.93 5.39
CA ALA A 21 13.39 -1.40 4.62
C ALA A 21 14.73 -1.72 5.27
N GLN A 22 14.79 -1.69 6.61
CA GLN A 22 15.98 -2.08 7.37
C GLN A 22 16.44 -3.49 7.03
N ASP A 23 15.52 -4.45 7.01
CA ASP A 23 15.86 -5.86 6.81
C ASP A 23 16.26 -6.14 5.36
N VAL A 24 15.59 -5.52 4.39
CA VAL A 24 15.82 -5.75 2.95
C VAL A 24 17.10 -5.06 2.46
N TYR A 25 17.40 -3.87 2.98
CA TYR A 25 18.52 -3.06 2.48
C TYR A 25 19.70 -2.96 3.46
N GLY A 26 19.63 -3.64 4.61
CA GLY A 26 20.67 -3.58 5.64
C GLY A 26 20.81 -2.19 6.28
N LEU A 27 19.71 -1.46 6.42
CA LEU A 27 19.71 -0.12 7.04
C LEU A 27 19.68 -0.22 8.57
N PRO A 28 20.30 0.73 9.29
CA PRO A 28 20.24 0.74 10.74
C PRO A 28 18.81 1.04 11.24
N TYR A 29 18.48 0.43 12.37
CA TYR A 29 17.33 0.83 13.17
C TYR A 29 17.69 2.07 13.99
N PRO A 30 16.81 3.09 14.06
CA PRO A 30 17.05 4.27 14.88
C PRO A 30 16.97 3.90 16.37
N PRO A 31 18.09 3.91 17.13
CA PRO A 31 18.10 3.39 18.50
C PRO A 31 17.32 4.27 19.49
N GLU A 32 17.19 5.57 19.19
CA GLU A 32 16.48 6.53 20.05
C GLU A 32 14.95 6.48 19.89
N LEU A 33 14.45 5.81 18.85
CA LEU A 33 13.02 5.78 18.53
C LEU A 33 12.43 4.40 18.81
N GLN A 34 11.50 4.36 19.76
CA GLN A 34 10.75 3.18 20.12
C GLN A 34 9.30 3.34 19.65
N CYS A 35 8.78 2.29 19.03
CA CYS A 35 7.43 2.18 18.52
C CYS A 35 6.71 1.02 19.21
N GLU A 36 5.39 1.09 19.28
CA GLU A 36 4.53 -0.01 19.71
C GLU A 36 4.07 -0.77 18.46
N GLU A 37 4.42 -2.05 18.33
CA GLU A 37 4.05 -2.87 17.16
C GLU A 37 2.87 -3.81 17.39
N ASP A 38 2.55 -4.09 18.66
CA ASP A 38 1.57 -5.06 19.10
C ASP A 38 0.81 -4.58 20.36
N ALA A 39 -0.24 -5.32 20.73
CA ALA A 39 -1.17 -4.92 21.78
C ALA A 39 -0.57 -5.09 23.20
N GLU A 40 0.61 -5.70 23.28
CA GLU A 40 1.32 -6.03 24.51
C GLU A 40 2.13 -4.86 25.08
N GLY A 41 2.17 -3.70 24.40
CA GLY A 41 2.79 -2.48 24.91
C GLY A 41 4.31 -2.56 25.04
N VAL A 42 4.94 -3.48 24.30
CA VAL A 42 6.41 -3.62 24.30
C VAL A 42 7.01 -2.63 23.32
N ALA A 43 7.86 -1.76 23.85
CA ALA A 43 8.67 -0.85 23.06
C ALA A 43 9.67 -1.64 22.19
N VAL A 44 9.55 -1.49 20.88
CA VAL A 44 10.48 -2.07 19.89
C VAL A 44 11.07 -0.98 19.01
N PRO A 45 12.26 -1.19 18.39
CA PRO A 45 12.79 -0.24 17.44
C PRO A 45 11.80 0.07 16.32
N CYS A 46 11.60 1.35 16.03
CA CYS A 46 10.72 1.77 14.96
C CYS A 46 11.17 1.22 13.60
N LYS A 47 10.22 0.66 12.84
CA LYS A 47 10.44 0.11 11.50
C LYS A 47 9.96 1.07 10.41
N GLN A 48 10.67 1.08 9.30
CA GLN A 48 10.22 1.73 8.07
C GLN A 48 9.60 0.68 7.15
N TYR A 49 8.28 0.63 7.16
CA TYR A 49 7.50 -0.27 6.34
C TYR A 49 7.41 0.23 4.90
N VAL A 50 7.58 -0.67 3.94
CA VAL A 50 7.39 -0.43 2.51
C VAL A 50 6.32 -1.38 1.99
N LEU A 51 5.29 -0.81 1.36
CA LEU A 51 4.32 -1.54 0.56
C LEU A 51 4.77 -1.51 -0.90
N ARG A 52 5.10 -2.69 -1.46
CA ARG A 52 5.29 -2.85 -2.90
C ARG A 52 3.96 -3.32 -3.50
N ILE A 53 3.44 -2.55 -4.45
CA ILE A 53 2.17 -2.85 -5.12
C ILE A 53 2.47 -3.12 -6.60
N THR A 54 2.40 -4.38 -7.02
CA THR A 54 2.64 -4.80 -8.41
C THR A 54 2.10 -6.20 -8.63
N ASN A 55 1.66 -6.51 -9.85
CA ASN A 55 1.43 -7.91 -10.23
C ASN A 55 2.77 -8.55 -10.61
N GLU A 56 3.36 -9.29 -9.67
CA GLU A 56 4.67 -9.93 -9.80
C GLU A 56 4.76 -10.89 -11.00
N SER A 57 3.65 -11.56 -11.35
CA SER A 57 3.63 -12.51 -12.48
C SER A 57 3.89 -11.86 -13.84
N THR A 58 3.76 -10.53 -13.90
CA THR A 58 3.95 -9.75 -15.13
C THR A 58 5.22 -8.90 -15.10
N LEU A 59 5.99 -8.94 -14.01
CA LEU A 59 7.18 -8.12 -13.83
C LEU A 59 8.22 -8.44 -14.89
N ASP A 60 8.77 -7.40 -15.51
CA ASP A 60 9.86 -7.45 -16.46
C ASP A 60 10.90 -6.38 -16.11
N ALA A 61 12.05 -6.40 -16.77
CA ALA A 61 13.17 -5.50 -16.48
C ALA A 61 12.92 -4.04 -16.90
N ASP A 62 11.96 -3.79 -17.80
CA ASP A 62 11.70 -2.46 -18.37
C ASP A 62 10.52 -1.75 -17.65
N ARG A 63 9.84 -2.45 -16.74
CA ARG A 63 8.71 -1.90 -15.99
C ARG A 63 9.14 -0.68 -15.17
N PRO A 64 8.52 0.50 -15.37
CA PRO A 64 8.84 1.67 -14.58
C PRO A 64 8.42 1.48 -13.12
N GLU A 65 9.30 1.88 -12.20
CA GLU A 65 9.05 1.91 -10.76
C GLU A 65 8.75 3.34 -10.30
N VAL A 66 7.78 3.47 -9.39
CA VAL A 66 7.43 4.75 -8.77
C VAL A 66 7.49 4.60 -7.26
N PHE A 67 8.26 5.48 -6.61
CA PHE A 67 8.38 5.53 -5.16
C PHE A 67 7.64 6.75 -4.60
N ILE A 68 6.82 6.52 -3.57
CA ILE A 68 6.05 7.57 -2.89
C ILE A 68 6.33 7.47 -1.39
N SER A 69 6.70 8.58 -0.77
CA SER A 69 6.92 8.70 0.66
C SER A 69 6.13 9.88 1.22
N GLY A 70 5.38 9.62 2.29
CA GLY A 70 4.48 10.60 2.89
C GLY A 70 4.93 11.20 4.22
N ALA A 71 5.91 10.59 4.89
CA ALA A 71 6.21 10.85 6.30
C ALA A 71 7.68 11.25 6.51
N LEU A 72 8.21 12.16 5.69
CA LEU A 72 9.63 12.53 5.78
C LEU A 72 9.93 13.26 7.09
N HIS A 73 9.05 14.17 7.51
CA HIS A 73 9.12 14.79 8.83
C HIS A 73 8.02 14.26 9.76
N GLY A 74 8.36 13.98 11.02
CA GLY A 74 7.44 13.37 11.98
C GLY A 74 6.20 14.21 12.36
N ASN A 75 6.20 15.51 12.06
CA ASN A 75 5.08 16.42 12.29
C ASN A 75 4.19 16.62 11.05
N GLU A 76 4.55 16.07 9.88
CA GLU A 76 3.74 16.12 8.67
C GLU A 76 2.62 15.09 8.75
N ARG A 77 1.41 15.51 9.12
CA ARG A 77 0.29 14.58 9.33
C ARG A 77 -0.47 14.21 8.06
N VAL A 78 -0.39 15.04 7.02
CA VAL A 78 -1.20 14.87 5.79
C VAL A 78 -0.55 13.86 4.84
N GLY A 79 0.75 13.99 4.58
CA GLY A 79 1.47 13.11 3.65
C GLY A 79 1.38 11.61 3.98
N PRO A 80 1.54 11.18 5.25
CA PRO A 80 1.46 9.77 5.61
C PRO A 80 0.07 9.18 5.36
N GLN A 81 -0.99 9.96 5.64
CA GLN A 81 -2.36 9.53 5.38
C GLN A 81 -2.66 9.48 3.89
N ALA A 82 -2.30 10.52 3.13
CA ALA A 82 -2.51 10.56 1.68
C ALA A 82 -1.82 9.38 0.97
N THR A 83 -0.62 8.99 1.41
CA THR A 83 0.12 7.85 0.86
C THR A 83 -0.62 6.53 1.10
N ILE A 84 -1.21 6.35 2.28
CA ILE A 84 -1.95 5.12 2.63
C ILE A 84 -3.29 5.04 1.91
N GLU A 85 -4.01 6.17 1.81
CA GLU A 85 -5.25 6.23 1.03
C GLU A 85 -5.00 5.98 -0.46
N LEU A 86 -3.88 6.47 -1.00
CA LEU A 86 -3.46 6.15 -2.36
C LEU A 86 -3.15 4.65 -2.51
N ALA A 87 -2.45 4.04 -1.55
CA ALA A 87 -2.19 2.60 -1.58
C ALA A 87 -3.47 1.76 -1.54
N LEU A 88 -4.43 2.11 -0.66
CA LEU A 88 -5.75 1.48 -0.61
C LEU A 88 -6.47 1.57 -1.96
N LEU A 89 -6.46 2.76 -2.58
CA LEU A 89 -7.05 2.98 -3.89
C LEU A 89 -6.37 2.13 -4.96
N LEU A 90 -5.03 2.11 -5.05
CA LEU A 90 -4.32 1.35 -6.08
C LEU A 90 -4.61 -0.16 -5.98
N VAL A 91 -4.63 -0.72 -4.76
CA VAL A 91 -4.88 -2.16 -4.53
C VAL A 91 -6.33 -2.55 -4.85
N GLU A 92 -7.31 -1.74 -4.42
CA GLU A 92 -8.74 -1.96 -4.72
C GLU A 92 -8.96 -2.06 -6.24
N TYR A 93 -8.28 -1.23 -7.02
CA TYR A 93 -8.47 -1.17 -8.47
C TYR A 93 -7.69 -2.24 -9.22
N ALA A 94 -6.47 -2.53 -8.79
CA ALA A 94 -5.67 -3.62 -9.35
C ALA A 94 -6.43 -4.96 -9.28
N THR A 95 -7.27 -5.15 -8.28
CA THR A 95 -7.98 -6.41 -8.03
C THR A 95 -9.40 -6.43 -8.62
N THR A 96 -10.12 -5.31 -8.61
CA THR A 96 -11.49 -5.21 -9.17
C THR A 96 -11.53 -5.40 -10.70
N PHE A 97 -10.49 -4.96 -11.41
CA PHE A 97 -10.43 -5.09 -12.88
C PHE A 97 -10.22 -6.53 -13.35
N THR A 98 -9.70 -7.42 -12.50
CA THR A 98 -9.49 -8.83 -12.84
C THR A 98 -10.78 -9.66 -12.81
N THR A 99 -11.83 -9.18 -12.13
CA THR A 99 -13.01 -9.99 -11.77
C THR A 99 -14.33 -9.52 -12.39
N SER A 100 -14.39 -8.34 -13.00
CA SER A 100 -15.65 -7.78 -13.50
C SER A 100 -15.71 -7.71 -15.03
N SER A 101 -16.46 -8.62 -15.65
CA SER A 101 -17.07 -8.37 -16.95
C SER A 101 -17.89 -7.08 -16.87
N ALA A 102 -17.69 -6.15 -17.82
CA ALA A 102 -18.30 -4.82 -17.83
C ALA A 102 -19.82 -4.84 -17.62
N SER A 103 -20.26 -4.67 -16.37
CA SER A 103 -21.68 -4.53 -16.03
C SER A 103 -22.13 -3.10 -16.36
N SER A 104 -23.27 -2.97 -17.02
CA SER A 104 -23.89 -1.69 -17.36
C SER A 104 -24.81 -1.14 -16.26
N ASP A 105 -24.94 -1.83 -15.13
CA ASP A 105 -25.76 -1.38 -13.98
C ASP A 105 -25.12 -0.15 -13.29
N PRO A 106 -25.82 1.01 -13.23
CA PRO A 106 -25.30 2.24 -12.62
C PRO A 106 -24.89 2.10 -11.15
N ASP A 107 -25.62 1.32 -10.37
CA ASP A 107 -25.32 1.13 -8.94
C ASP A 107 -24.11 0.23 -8.76
N HIS A 108 -23.99 -0.78 -9.62
CA HIS A 108 -22.77 -1.59 -9.73
C HIS A 108 -21.56 -0.74 -10.14
N VAL A 109 -21.68 0.09 -11.18
CA VAL A 109 -20.59 0.98 -11.65
C VAL A 109 -20.15 1.97 -10.57
N ARG A 110 -21.08 2.49 -9.76
CA ARG A 110 -20.76 3.40 -8.67
C ARG A 110 -20.06 2.70 -7.50
N ARG A 111 -20.54 1.52 -7.09
CA ARG A 111 -19.94 0.74 -5.98
C ARG A 111 -18.58 0.14 -6.34
N SER A 112 -18.44 -0.37 -7.56
CA SER A 112 -17.16 -0.85 -8.11
C SER A 112 -16.22 0.29 -8.53
N LYS A 113 -16.72 1.53 -8.50
CA LYS A 113 -16.04 2.73 -8.96
C LYS A 113 -15.52 2.64 -10.42
N ALA A 114 -16.11 1.77 -11.24
CA ALA A 114 -15.75 1.59 -12.65
C ALA A 114 -15.87 2.89 -13.49
N TRP A 115 -16.61 3.88 -13.01
CA TRP A 115 -16.75 5.20 -13.64
C TRP A 115 -15.41 5.95 -13.77
N LEU A 116 -14.45 5.77 -12.85
CA LEU A 116 -13.15 6.44 -12.93
C LEU A 116 -12.34 6.04 -14.16
N HIS A 117 -12.52 4.81 -14.66
CA HIS A 117 -11.87 4.36 -15.90
C HIS A 117 -12.47 4.99 -17.15
N ARG A 118 -13.79 5.22 -17.18
CA ARG A 118 -14.48 5.79 -18.35
C ARG A 118 -14.08 7.24 -18.66
N TYR A 119 -13.48 7.95 -17.70
CA TYR A 119 -13.02 9.32 -17.88
C TYR A 119 -11.54 9.43 -18.24
N VAL A 120 -10.78 8.32 -18.17
CA VAL A 120 -9.32 8.29 -18.44
C VAL A 120 -8.99 7.55 -19.74
N GLY A 121 -9.98 6.92 -20.40
CA GLY A 121 -9.86 6.24 -21.69
C GLY A 121 -10.57 6.95 -22.83
#